data_AF-A0A6P4BT60-F1
#
_entry.id   AF-A0A6P4BT60-F1
#
_cell.length_a   1.000
_cell.length_b   1.000
_cell.length_c   1.000
_cell.angle_alpha   90.00
_cell.angle_beta   90.00
_cell.angle_gamma   90.00
#
_symmetry.space_group_name_H-M   'P 1'
#
loop_
_entity.id
_entity.type
_entity.pdbx_description
1 polymer ?
#
loop_
_entity_poly.entity_id
_entity_poly.type
_entity_poly.pdbx_seq_one_letter_code
_entity_poly.pdbx_strand_id
1 'polypeptide(L)'
;MIKCPCPQCGFQFMQIREDAYDHLLIKPFPAGYTLWLRHGEKPAEKSSTCTLIVEKPTPEVNPYLQMVHEAFNFTMPPGSEETTTADPIKDDDIELTYLYDGLSRKAHDFADLLADGAEELYPGCSKYSKFSFLVKLYHIKCMCGVSDKAMSMILDLLQDAFEQVKFPSTLYEANKTIRKLGIEYKKVDACPNDCILYRGEDEEATKCKLCGTSRWKKKMRKGSVTKLKIPVSKNGKPLLAKTLCYFPLIPRLQRLFMCSKTSSDMLWHKEAANNDGYLRHPRDAEAWKDFDAKYPFFSNDARSVRLALASDGFNPFRNMSTTYSIWPMILIPYNLPPWLCMKQISFILSMIIPGPKISGNDINVYLEPLVDELKQLWDGVETYDANKEDHYQDVCGANVDY
;
A
#
# COMPACT_ATOMS: atom_id res chain seq x y z
N MET A 1 18.57 -15.02 -35.10
CA MET A 1 17.51 -15.46 -36.03
C MET A 1 16.59 -16.43 -35.29
N ILE A 2 15.28 -16.32 -35.49
CA ILE A 2 14.25 -17.12 -34.82
C ILE A 2 13.34 -17.79 -35.84
N LYS A 3 12.74 -18.94 -35.52
CA LYS A 3 11.72 -19.53 -36.40
C LYS A 3 10.49 -18.62 -36.40
N CYS A 4 10.10 -18.12 -37.57
CA CYS A 4 8.97 -17.20 -37.64
C CYS A 4 7.65 -18.00 -37.61
N PRO A 5 6.76 -17.73 -36.63
CA PRO A 5 5.49 -18.43 -36.49
C PRO A 5 4.38 -17.88 -37.38
N CYS A 6 4.65 -16.81 -38.15
CA CYS A 6 3.63 -16.22 -39.01
C CYS A 6 3.11 -17.25 -40.04
N PRO A 7 1.85 -17.15 -40.48
CA PRO A 7 1.27 -18.10 -41.44
C PRO A 7 2.04 -18.23 -42.76
N GLN A 8 2.75 -17.17 -43.18
CA GLN A 8 3.58 -17.21 -44.39
C GLN A 8 4.89 -17.99 -44.17
N CYS A 9 5.50 -17.86 -42.99
CA CYS A 9 6.74 -18.55 -42.68
C CYS A 9 6.50 -19.98 -42.17
N GLY A 10 5.33 -20.26 -41.57
CA GLY A 10 4.86 -21.59 -41.21
C GLY A 10 5.81 -22.38 -40.31
N PHE A 11 6.63 -21.71 -39.47
CA PHE A 11 7.72 -22.31 -38.68
C PHE A 11 8.83 -22.99 -39.52
N GLN A 12 8.88 -22.76 -40.83
CA GLN A 12 9.87 -23.34 -41.74
C GLN A 12 11.08 -22.43 -41.94
N PHE A 13 10.87 -21.12 -41.88
CA PHE A 13 11.93 -20.13 -42.14
C PHE A 13 12.43 -19.47 -40.85
N MET A 14 13.75 -19.26 -40.81
CA MET A 14 14.42 -18.45 -39.80
C MET A 14 14.41 -17.00 -40.25
N GLN A 15 13.95 -16.09 -39.39
CA GLN A 15 13.91 -14.66 -39.65
C GLN A 15 14.72 -13.91 -38.59
N ILE A 16 15.16 -12.69 -38.89
CA ILE A 16 15.64 -11.77 -37.85
C ILE A 16 14.46 -11.28 -37.00
N ARG A 17 14.75 -10.66 -35.85
CA ARG A 17 13.73 -10.32 -34.85
C ARG A 17 12.75 -9.29 -35.41
N GLU A 18 13.29 -8.35 -36.17
CA GLU A 18 12.61 -7.24 -36.82
C GLU A 18 11.62 -7.78 -37.87
N ASP A 19 12.08 -8.62 -38.80
CA ASP A 19 11.22 -9.24 -39.82
C ASP A 19 10.13 -10.13 -39.20
N ALA A 20 10.47 -10.90 -38.17
CA ALA A 20 9.49 -11.73 -37.47
C ALA A 20 8.42 -10.90 -36.75
N TYR A 21 8.78 -9.73 -36.23
CA TYR A 21 7.86 -8.79 -35.61
C TYR A 21 6.90 -8.21 -36.66
N ASP A 22 7.43 -7.73 -37.78
CA ASP A 22 6.62 -7.16 -38.88
C ASP A 22 5.64 -8.21 -39.47
N HIS A 23 6.10 -9.45 -39.64
CA HIS A 23 5.25 -10.55 -40.08
C HIS A 23 4.08 -10.83 -39.13
N LEU A 24 4.28 -10.68 -37.82
CA LEU A 24 3.26 -10.93 -36.79
C LEU A 24 2.32 -9.74 -36.56
N LEU A 25 2.73 -8.53 -36.95
CA LEU A 25 1.82 -7.37 -37.01
C LEU A 25 0.79 -7.52 -38.14
N ILE A 26 1.20 -8.09 -39.28
CA ILE A 26 0.32 -8.22 -40.46
C ILE A 26 -0.59 -9.45 -40.35
N LYS A 27 -0.11 -10.54 -39.73
CA LYS A 27 -0.86 -11.79 -39.59
C LYS A 27 -0.80 -12.31 -38.16
N PRO A 28 -1.95 -12.63 -37.54
CA PRO A 28 -1.99 -13.07 -36.17
C PRO A 28 -1.23 -14.37 -35.97
N PHE A 29 -0.72 -14.52 -34.76
CA PHE A 29 -0.03 -15.72 -34.30
C PHE A 29 -0.97 -16.95 -34.36
N PRO A 30 -0.47 -18.16 -34.70
CA PRO A 30 -1.31 -19.35 -34.78
C PRO A 30 -1.98 -19.68 -33.43
N ALA A 31 -3.31 -19.59 -33.38
CA ALA A 31 -4.08 -19.74 -32.13
C ALA A 31 -3.90 -21.11 -31.43
N GLY A 32 -3.56 -22.16 -32.19
CA GLY A 32 -3.33 -23.50 -31.66
C GLY A 32 -1.90 -23.77 -31.19
N TYR A 33 -0.98 -22.81 -31.33
CA TYR A 33 0.42 -22.97 -30.93
C TYR A 33 0.62 -22.41 -29.52
N THR A 34 0.12 -23.15 -28.51
CA THR A 34 0.21 -22.78 -27.09
C THR A 34 1.44 -23.35 -26.39
N LEU A 35 2.02 -24.43 -26.93
CA LEU A 35 3.28 -25.03 -26.47
C LEU A 35 4.38 -24.76 -27.50
N TRP A 36 5.44 -24.08 -27.09
CA TRP A 36 6.51 -23.53 -27.89
C TRP A 36 7.55 -24.59 -28.32
N LEU A 37 7.09 -25.75 -28.77
CA LEU A 37 7.91 -26.90 -29.18
C LEU A 37 8.98 -26.55 -30.21
N ARG A 38 8.67 -25.68 -31.17
CA ARG A 38 9.61 -25.21 -32.21
C ARG A 38 10.61 -24.16 -31.69
N HIS A 39 10.43 -23.66 -30.47
CA HIS A 39 11.27 -22.67 -29.79
C HIS A 39 11.86 -23.20 -28.47
N GLY A 40 11.85 -24.52 -28.26
CA GLY A 40 12.57 -25.19 -27.18
C GLY A 40 11.76 -25.51 -25.92
N GLU A 41 10.46 -25.20 -25.89
CA GLU A 41 9.60 -25.67 -24.79
C GLU A 41 9.41 -27.18 -24.90
N LYS A 42 9.71 -27.92 -23.81
CA LYS A 42 9.53 -29.36 -23.74
C LYS A 42 8.23 -29.66 -22.97
N PRO A 43 7.41 -30.63 -23.41
CA PRO A 43 6.32 -31.12 -22.59
C PRO A 43 6.88 -31.65 -21.27
N ALA A 44 6.29 -31.27 -20.13
CA ALA A 44 6.73 -31.77 -18.84
C ALA A 44 6.63 -33.31 -18.81
N GLU A 45 7.76 -33.99 -18.67
CA GLU A 45 7.79 -35.44 -18.41
C GLU A 45 7.19 -35.69 -17.03
N LYS A 46 6.14 -36.50 -16.98
CA LYS A 46 5.59 -37.02 -15.72
C LYS A 46 6.55 -38.07 -15.17
N SER A 47 7.58 -37.67 -14.42
CA SER A 47 8.22 -38.57 -13.48
C SER A 47 8.83 -37.86 -12.28
N SER A 48 8.63 -38.52 -11.14
CA SER A 48 9.22 -38.29 -9.82
C SER A 48 8.55 -37.19 -8.97
N THR A 49 7.55 -37.65 -8.23
CA THR A 49 7.07 -37.18 -6.93
C THR A 49 7.51 -35.77 -6.53
N CYS A 50 6.93 -34.75 -7.17
CA CYS A 50 6.45 -33.62 -6.38
C CYS A 50 5.41 -34.24 -5.44
N THR A 51 5.81 -34.51 -4.20
CA THR A 51 4.85 -34.43 -3.11
C THR A 51 4.20 -33.07 -3.31
N LEU A 52 2.98 -33.07 -3.84
CA LEU A 52 2.07 -32.00 -3.50
C LEU A 52 2.17 -31.95 -1.99
N ILE A 53 2.78 -30.88 -1.48
CA ILE A 53 2.42 -30.44 -0.15
C ILE A 53 0.94 -30.13 -0.34
N VAL A 54 0.12 -31.15 -0.12
CA VAL A 54 -1.26 -30.95 0.25
C VAL A 54 -1.11 -30.23 1.56
N GLU A 55 -0.97 -28.90 1.46
CA GLU A 55 -1.35 -28.03 2.55
C GLU A 55 -2.75 -28.52 2.88
N LYS A 56 -2.85 -29.22 4.01
CA LYS A 56 -4.15 -29.40 4.65
C LYS A 56 -4.77 -28.00 4.63
N PRO A 57 -6.03 -27.85 4.22
CA PRO A 57 -6.68 -26.54 4.25
C PRO A 57 -6.75 -26.12 5.72
N THR A 58 -5.69 -25.49 6.20
CA THR A 58 -5.78 -24.55 7.29
C THR A 58 -6.76 -23.50 6.80
N PRO A 59 -7.78 -23.14 7.59
CA PRO A 59 -8.69 -22.07 7.19
C PRO A 59 -7.80 -20.90 6.81
N GLU A 60 -7.97 -20.36 5.59
CA GLU A 60 -7.26 -19.18 5.12
C GLU A 60 -7.63 -18.02 6.05
N VAL A 61 -6.94 -17.92 7.18
CA VAL A 61 -7.01 -16.77 8.06
C VAL A 61 -6.27 -15.69 7.29
N ASN A 62 -6.99 -14.62 6.94
CA ASN A 62 -6.43 -13.46 6.28
C ASN A 62 -5.15 -13.05 7.04
N PRO A 63 -3.97 -12.97 6.38
CA PRO A 63 -2.71 -12.67 7.06
C PRO A 63 -2.75 -11.34 7.84
N TYR A 64 -3.55 -10.37 7.42
CA TYR A 64 -3.81 -9.17 8.21
C TYR A 64 -4.62 -9.45 9.46
N LEU A 65 -5.58 -10.38 9.41
CA LEU A 65 -6.33 -10.85 10.57
C LEU A 65 -5.41 -11.66 11.50
N GLN A 66 -4.44 -12.40 10.96
CA GLN A 66 -3.41 -13.08 11.76
C GLN A 66 -2.42 -12.10 12.40
N MET A 67 -1.92 -11.10 11.67
CA MET A 67 -1.10 -10.00 12.20
C MET A 67 -1.84 -9.24 13.30
N VAL A 68 -3.13 -8.98 13.07
CA VAL A 68 -4.09 -8.48 14.05
C VAL A 68 -4.04 -9.43 15.25
N HIS A 69 -4.50 -10.67 15.14
CA HIS A 69 -4.59 -11.63 16.26
C HIS A 69 -3.28 -11.83 17.04
N GLU A 70 -2.12 -11.80 16.37
CA GLU A 70 -0.80 -11.90 17.01
C GLU A 70 -0.39 -10.61 17.72
N ALA A 71 -0.66 -9.43 17.12
CA ALA A 71 -0.48 -8.14 17.80
C ALA A 71 -1.40 -8.01 19.03
N PHE A 72 -2.57 -8.66 19.03
CA PHE A 72 -3.51 -8.71 20.15
C PHE A 72 -3.13 -9.73 21.26
N ASN A 73 -2.17 -10.62 21.01
CA ASN A 73 -1.65 -11.58 22.01
C ASN A 73 -0.34 -11.10 22.66
N PHE A 74 0.17 -9.92 22.31
CA PHE A 74 1.43 -9.40 22.81
C PHE A 74 1.25 -8.78 24.21
N THR A 75 1.88 -9.36 25.23
CA THR A 75 1.97 -8.76 26.57
C THR A 75 3.32 -8.05 26.66
N MET A 76 3.32 -6.72 26.66
CA MET A 76 4.55 -5.97 26.98
C MET A 76 4.87 -6.17 28.47
N PRO A 77 6.15 -6.33 28.86
CA PRO A 77 6.52 -6.29 30.27
C PRO A 77 6.24 -4.89 30.85
N PRO A 78 5.79 -4.77 32.11
CA PRO A 78 5.38 -3.50 32.68
C PRO A 78 6.60 -2.57 32.86
N GLY A 79 6.62 -1.48 32.09
CA GLY A 79 7.50 -0.34 32.30
C GLY A 79 6.92 0.56 33.39
N SER A 80 7.79 0.96 34.33
CA SER A 80 7.50 1.70 35.56
C SER A 80 6.60 2.92 35.40
N GLU A 81 5.61 3.01 36.29
CA GLU A 81 4.70 4.15 36.47
C GLU A 81 5.46 5.45 36.76
N GLU A 82 5.23 6.50 35.96
CA GLU A 82 5.31 7.86 36.45
C GLU A 82 4.06 8.65 36.05
N THR A 83 3.45 9.21 37.09
CA THR A 83 2.16 9.89 37.11
C THR A 83 2.29 11.32 36.62
N THR A 84 1.54 11.74 35.61
CA THR A 84 1.16 13.17 35.47
C THR A 84 -0.23 13.33 34.90
N THR A 85 -1.06 14.02 35.67
CA THR A 85 -2.42 14.49 35.38
C THR A 85 -2.43 15.60 34.32
N ALA A 86 -3.38 15.58 33.37
CA ALA A 86 -3.82 16.79 32.68
C ALA A 86 -5.23 16.64 32.05
N ASP A 87 -6.05 17.67 32.26
CA ASP A 87 -7.44 17.90 31.86
C ASP A 87 -7.68 18.06 30.33
N PRO A 88 -8.95 17.99 29.85
CA PRO A 88 -9.27 17.91 28.43
C PRO A 88 -9.36 19.29 27.74
N ILE A 89 -8.66 19.47 26.62
CA ILE A 89 -8.78 20.63 25.73
C ILE A 89 -9.38 20.21 24.38
N LYS A 90 -10.24 21.09 23.87
CA LYS A 90 -11.08 20.94 22.67
C LYS A 90 -10.29 20.97 21.36
N ASP A 91 -10.85 20.24 20.41
CA ASP A 91 -10.56 20.12 18.98
C ASP A 91 -10.48 21.49 18.29
N ASP A 92 -9.28 21.89 17.85
CA ASP A 92 -9.01 22.66 16.62
C ASP A 92 -7.48 22.77 16.42
N ASP A 93 -7.05 22.62 15.15
CA ASP A 93 -5.71 22.89 14.58
C ASP A 93 -4.48 22.29 15.30
N ILE A 94 -4.04 21.11 14.84
CA ILE A 94 -2.76 20.49 15.28
C ILE A 94 -1.59 21.20 14.58
N GLU A 95 -1.01 22.15 15.31
CA GLU A 95 0.27 22.80 15.07
C GLU A 95 1.44 21.79 15.13
N LEU A 96 2.40 21.93 14.19
CA LEU A 96 3.61 21.12 14.10
C LEU A 96 4.54 21.35 15.30
N THR A 97 4.77 20.32 16.13
CA THR A 97 6.06 20.12 16.80
C THR A 97 6.24 18.64 17.15
N TYR A 98 6.91 17.86 16.29
CA TYR A 98 7.31 16.49 16.61
C TYR A 98 8.81 16.30 16.34
N LEU A 99 9.62 16.69 17.33
CA LEU A 99 11.00 16.26 17.43
C LEU A 99 11.17 15.55 18.78
N TYR A 100 11.56 14.28 18.69
CA TYR A 100 12.28 13.48 19.68
C TYR A 100 11.61 12.82 20.90
N ASP A 101 10.31 12.98 21.18
CA ASP A 101 9.67 12.29 22.34
C ASP A 101 8.42 11.42 22.01
N GLY A 102 8.11 11.27 20.71
CA GLY A 102 6.79 10.79 20.23
C GLY A 102 6.65 9.31 19.89
N LEU A 103 7.73 8.51 19.94
CA LEU A 103 7.71 7.09 19.54
C LEU A 103 7.10 6.17 20.61
N SER A 104 7.41 6.39 21.89
CA SER A 104 6.87 5.59 23.00
C SER A 104 5.35 5.78 23.15
N ARG A 105 4.85 7.02 23.20
CA ARG A 105 3.40 7.26 23.35
C ARG A 105 2.56 6.69 22.21
N LYS A 106 3.01 6.79 20.95
CA LYS A 106 2.27 6.24 19.81
C LYS A 106 2.27 4.71 19.77
N ALA A 107 3.35 4.07 20.23
CA ALA A 107 3.40 2.63 20.39
C ALA A 107 2.45 2.15 21.52
N HIS A 108 2.40 2.88 22.64
CA HIS A 108 1.45 2.63 23.73
C HIS A 108 0.00 2.85 23.29
N ASP A 109 -0.31 3.97 22.62
CA ASP A 109 -1.65 4.24 22.08
C ASP A 109 -2.10 3.12 21.13
N PHE A 110 -1.20 2.65 20.25
CA PHE A 110 -1.48 1.54 19.35
C PHE A 110 -1.65 0.22 20.10
N ALA A 111 -0.85 -0.05 21.13
CA ALA A 111 -1.00 -1.24 21.98
C ALA A 111 -2.31 -1.24 22.77
N ASP A 112 -2.75 -0.09 23.30
CA ASP A 112 -4.02 0.06 24.00
C ASP A 112 -5.22 -0.11 23.04
N LEU A 113 -5.08 0.41 21.82
CA LEU A 113 -6.05 0.17 20.75
C LEU A 113 -6.12 -1.27 20.31
N LEU A 114 -4.99 -1.95 20.35
CA LEU A 114 -4.95 -3.38 20.18
C LEU A 114 -5.68 -4.03 21.38
N ALA A 115 -5.33 -3.76 22.62
CA ALA A 115 -6.02 -4.36 23.77
C ALA A 115 -7.57 -4.20 23.72
N ASP A 116 -8.12 -3.01 23.40
CA ASP A 116 -9.57 -2.79 23.22
C ASP A 116 -10.16 -3.54 22.01
N GLY A 117 -9.40 -3.68 20.93
CA GLY A 117 -9.83 -4.40 19.74
C GLY A 117 -9.79 -5.93 19.88
N ALA A 118 -8.95 -6.45 20.79
CA ALA A 118 -8.85 -7.88 21.12
C ALA A 118 -10.08 -8.40 21.85
N GLU A 119 -10.80 -7.50 22.55
CA GLU A 119 -11.94 -7.88 23.37
C GLU A 119 -12.98 -8.66 22.56
N GLU A 120 -13.58 -9.66 23.22
CA GLU A 120 -14.69 -10.41 22.66
C GLU A 120 -15.82 -9.46 22.23
N LEU A 121 -16.45 -9.76 21.10
CA LEU A 121 -17.55 -8.94 20.59
C LEU A 121 -18.70 -8.80 21.61
N TYR A 122 -18.97 -9.88 22.34
CA TYR A 122 -19.84 -9.99 23.51
C TYR A 122 -19.33 -11.14 24.39
N PRO A 123 -19.71 -11.22 25.68
CA PRO A 123 -19.22 -12.27 26.57
C PRO A 123 -19.48 -13.68 26.02
N GLY A 124 -18.41 -14.47 25.87
CA GLY A 124 -18.45 -15.84 25.34
C GLY A 124 -18.33 -15.93 23.81
N CYS A 125 -18.06 -14.82 23.11
CA CYS A 125 -17.85 -14.82 21.66
C CYS A 125 -16.41 -15.22 21.31
N SER A 126 -16.17 -16.52 21.13
CA SER A 126 -14.84 -17.03 20.74
C SER A 126 -14.50 -16.83 19.27
N LYS A 127 -15.50 -16.59 18.42
CA LYS A 127 -15.34 -16.52 16.96
C LYS A 127 -14.89 -15.14 16.47
N TYR A 128 -15.30 -14.08 17.16
CA TYR A 128 -15.07 -12.70 16.74
C TYR A 128 -14.72 -11.82 17.92
N SER A 129 -13.59 -11.12 17.80
CA SER A 129 -13.33 -9.91 18.58
C SER A 129 -14.15 -8.73 18.03
N LYS A 130 -14.33 -7.70 18.86
CA LYS A 130 -14.92 -6.40 18.48
C LYS A 130 -14.32 -5.87 17.18
N PHE A 131 -13.01 -5.95 17.07
CA PHE A 131 -12.26 -5.44 15.93
C PHE A 131 -12.40 -6.30 14.67
N SER A 132 -12.19 -7.61 14.78
CA SER A 132 -12.30 -8.53 13.64
C SER A 132 -13.68 -8.49 12.99
N PHE A 133 -14.73 -8.34 13.81
CA PHE A 133 -16.10 -8.15 13.35
C PHE A 133 -16.28 -6.83 12.59
N LEU A 134 -15.77 -5.72 13.15
CA LEU A 134 -15.84 -4.40 12.52
C LEU A 134 -15.14 -4.36 11.15
N VAL A 135 -13.95 -4.95 11.04
CA VAL A 135 -13.21 -5.03 9.77
C VAL A 135 -13.97 -5.84 8.73
N LYS A 136 -14.54 -6.99 9.11
CA LYS A 136 -15.36 -7.80 8.20
C LYS A 136 -16.60 -7.06 7.71
N LEU A 137 -17.24 -6.32 8.60
CA LEU A 137 -18.41 -5.53 8.27
C LEU A 137 -18.08 -4.39 7.31
N TYR A 138 -16.97 -3.69 7.54
CA TYR A 138 -16.46 -2.67 6.62
C TYR A 138 -16.06 -3.27 5.27
N HIS A 139 -15.47 -4.47 5.26
CA HIS A 139 -15.15 -5.18 4.03
C HIS A 139 -16.41 -5.47 3.21
N ILE A 140 -17.49 -5.95 3.84
CA ILE A 140 -18.80 -6.13 3.18
C ILE A 140 -19.30 -4.80 2.62
N LYS A 141 -19.21 -3.72 3.41
CA LYS A 141 -19.62 -2.38 2.97
C LYS A 141 -18.92 -1.98 1.68
N CYS A 142 -17.60 -2.17 1.60
CA CYS A 142 -16.80 -1.84 0.43
C CYS A 142 -17.12 -2.75 -0.77
N MET A 143 -17.14 -4.06 -0.57
CA MET A 143 -17.33 -5.05 -1.64
C MET A 143 -18.72 -4.98 -2.27
N CYS A 144 -19.75 -4.72 -1.46
CA CYS A 144 -21.13 -4.66 -1.90
C CYS A 144 -21.61 -3.23 -2.20
N GLY A 145 -20.75 -2.22 -2.05
CA GLY A 145 -21.12 -0.81 -2.30
C GLY A 145 -22.22 -0.31 -1.35
N VAL A 146 -22.24 -0.79 -0.11
CA VAL A 146 -23.25 -0.39 0.89
C VAL A 146 -23.07 1.09 1.22
N SER A 147 -24.13 1.87 1.05
CA SER A 147 -24.13 3.30 1.38
C SER A 147 -23.88 3.54 2.87
N ASP A 148 -23.34 4.70 3.23
CA ASP A 148 -23.11 5.07 4.63
C ASP A 148 -24.41 5.05 5.44
N LYS A 149 -25.53 5.48 4.83
CA LYS A 149 -26.86 5.42 5.45
C LYS A 149 -27.28 3.97 5.75
N ALA A 150 -27.17 3.08 4.77
CA ALA A 150 -27.52 1.68 4.96
C ALA A 150 -26.60 1.00 5.99
N MET A 151 -25.32 1.35 5.98
CA MET A 151 -24.35 0.87 6.96
C MET A 151 -24.75 1.30 8.38
N SER A 152 -25.08 2.57 8.60
CA SER A 152 -25.57 3.04 9.91
C SER A 152 -26.81 2.26 10.36
N MET A 153 -27.80 2.07 9.47
CA MET A 153 -29.00 1.29 9.81
C MET A 153 -28.69 -0.17 10.18
N ILE A 154 -27.68 -0.77 9.56
CA ILE A 154 -27.19 -2.12 9.94
C ILE A 154 -26.57 -2.08 11.34
N LEU A 155 -25.76 -1.07 11.66
CA LEU A 155 -25.16 -0.92 12.99
C LEU A 155 -26.23 -0.76 14.06
N ASP A 156 -27.23 0.09 13.80
CA ASP A 156 -28.34 0.34 14.73
C ASP A 156 -29.11 -0.97 15.00
N LEU A 157 -29.41 -1.75 13.96
CA LEU A 157 -30.08 -3.04 14.11
C LEU A 157 -29.24 -4.06 14.89
N LEU A 158 -27.92 -4.08 14.67
CA LEU A 158 -27.02 -4.98 15.40
C LEU A 158 -26.94 -4.60 16.88
N GLN A 159 -26.99 -3.32 17.23
CA GLN A 159 -27.05 -2.91 18.63
C GLN A 159 -28.37 -3.31 19.29
N ASP A 160 -29.49 -3.11 18.59
CA ASP A 160 -30.82 -3.48 19.09
C ASP A 160 -30.97 -5.00 19.27
N ALA A 161 -30.41 -5.79 18.36
CA ALA A 161 -30.47 -7.26 18.42
C ALA A 161 -29.57 -7.88 19.49
N PHE A 162 -28.52 -7.18 19.94
CA PHE A 162 -27.53 -7.73 20.86
C PHE A 162 -27.21 -6.78 22.02
N GLU A 163 -27.93 -6.94 23.12
CA GLU A 163 -27.87 -6.07 24.32
C GLU A 163 -26.50 -6.01 25.03
N GLN A 164 -25.61 -6.98 24.82
CA GLN A 164 -24.29 -7.06 25.48
C GLN A 164 -23.10 -6.77 24.56
N VAL A 165 -23.33 -6.33 23.32
CA VAL A 165 -22.25 -6.17 22.35
C VAL A 165 -21.52 -4.83 22.56
N LYS A 166 -20.19 -4.89 22.65
CA LYS A 166 -19.31 -3.71 22.72
C LYS A 166 -19.06 -3.10 21.33
N PHE A 167 -20.12 -2.73 20.59
CA PHE A 167 -20.00 -2.22 19.22
C PHE A 167 -19.98 -0.68 19.15
N PRO A 168 -19.24 -0.05 18.21
CA PRO A 168 -19.33 1.40 17.96
C PRO A 168 -20.77 1.84 17.65
N SER A 169 -21.25 2.88 18.31
CA SER A 169 -22.63 3.37 18.17
C SER A 169 -22.94 4.03 16.83
N THR A 170 -21.91 4.40 16.08
CA THR A 170 -22.08 5.05 14.79
C THR A 170 -21.04 4.60 13.78
N LEU A 171 -21.36 4.78 12.49
CA LEU A 171 -20.39 4.63 11.41
C LEU A 171 -19.18 5.57 11.60
N TYR A 172 -19.38 6.72 12.24
CA TYR A 172 -18.30 7.65 12.57
C TYR A 172 -17.32 7.03 13.58
N GLU A 173 -17.83 6.47 14.68
CA GLU A 173 -17.00 5.78 15.68
C GLU A 173 -16.31 4.55 15.09
N ALA A 174 -17.02 3.76 14.30
CA ALA A 174 -16.44 2.65 13.53
C ALA A 174 -15.25 3.11 12.67
N ASN A 175 -15.44 4.18 11.89
CA ASN A 175 -14.36 4.76 11.08
C ASN A 175 -13.23 5.33 11.93
N LYS A 176 -13.53 5.93 13.10
CA LYS A 176 -12.52 6.43 14.03
C LYS A 176 -11.66 5.29 14.54
N THR A 177 -12.25 4.17 14.96
CA THR A 177 -11.54 2.96 15.38
C THR A 177 -10.68 2.38 14.26
N ILE A 178 -11.20 2.29 13.03
CA ILE A 178 -10.43 1.81 11.88
C ILE A 178 -9.26 2.76 11.55
N ARG A 179 -9.45 4.08 11.63
CA ARG A 179 -8.37 5.06 11.37
C ARG A 179 -7.22 4.94 12.36
N LYS A 180 -7.53 4.62 13.61
CA LYS A 180 -6.56 4.43 14.68
C LYS A 180 -5.58 3.26 14.42
N LEU A 181 -5.87 2.37 13.48
CA LEU A 181 -4.94 1.33 12.99
C LEU A 181 -3.81 1.89 12.11
N GLY A 182 -3.73 3.21 11.97
CA GLY A 182 -2.79 3.88 11.08
C GLY A 182 -3.03 3.55 9.61
N ILE A 183 -4.31 3.50 9.22
CA ILE A 183 -4.79 3.62 7.83
C ILE A 183 -4.99 5.13 7.50
N GLU A 184 -4.46 6.01 8.34
CA GLU A 184 -4.47 7.44 8.09
C GLU A 184 -3.66 7.78 6.84
N TYR A 185 -4.16 8.76 6.10
CA TYR A 185 -3.49 9.33 4.94
C TYR A 185 -3.40 10.83 5.12
N LYS A 186 -2.29 11.40 4.67
CA LYS A 186 -2.05 12.83 4.60
C LYS A 186 -2.62 13.35 3.28
N LYS A 187 -3.38 14.43 3.35
CA LYS A 187 -3.83 15.17 2.17
C LYS A 187 -2.77 16.22 1.86
N VAL A 188 -2.19 16.15 0.68
CA VAL A 188 -1.22 17.14 0.20
C VAL A 188 -1.82 17.84 -0.99
N ASP A 189 -1.80 19.16 -0.97
CA ASP A 189 -2.40 19.95 -2.03
C ASP A 189 -1.49 19.96 -3.25
N ALA A 190 -2.08 19.86 -4.43
CA ALA A 190 -1.32 19.81 -5.68
C ALA A 190 -1.76 20.91 -6.64
N CYS A 191 -0.82 21.40 -7.44
CA CYS A 191 -1.14 22.26 -8.56
C CYS A 191 -2.07 21.51 -9.54
N PRO A 192 -3.13 22.16 -10.08
CA PRO A 192 -4.00 21.53 -11.08
C PRO A 192 -3.29 21.14 -12.40
N ASN A 193 -2.13 21.74 -12.66
CA ASN A 193 -1.26 21.47 -13.80
C ASN A 193 -0.02 20.66 -13.39
N ASP A 194 -0.05 20.03 -12.21
CA ASP A 194 0.94 19.04 -11.76
C ASP A 194 2.36 19.57 -11.54
N CYS A 195 2.53 20.90 -11.52
CA CYS A 195 3.85 21.52 -11.44
C CYS A 195 4.51 21.43 -10.06
N ILE A 196 3.73 21.48 -8.98
CA ILE A 196 4.23 21.48 -7.59
C ILE A 196 3.21 20.81 -6.66
N LEU A 197 3.70 20.32 -5.52
CA LEU A 197 2.92 20.11 -4.31
C LEU A 197 3.03 21.36 -3.41
N TYR A 198 1.94 21.80 -2.80
CA TYR A 198 1.96 22.91 -1.84
C TYR A 198 2.37 22.36 -0.47
N ARG A 199 3.68 22.34 -0.22
CA ARG A 199 4.33 21.84 0.99
C ARG A 199 5.61 22.64 1.25
N GLY A 200 6.10 22.62 2.49
CA GLY A 200 7.28 23.38 2.88
C GLY A 200 7.08 24.87 2.61
N GLU A 201 7.97 25.48 1.82
CA GLU A 201 7.90 26.91 1.49
C GLU A 201 6.63 27.31 0.72
N ASP A 202 5.98 26.36 0.03
CA ASP A 202 4.77 26.62 -0.77
C ASP A 202 3.46 26.36 -0.01
N GLU A 203 3.52 25.98 1.28
CA GLU A 203 2.35 25.54 2.05
C GLU A 203 1.26 26.61 2.15
N GLU A 204 1.65 27.87 2.29
CA GLU A 204 0.73 29.02 2.37
C GLU A 204 0.41 29.65 1.00
N ALA A 205 1.00 29.13 -0.08
CA ALA A 205 0.78 29.70 -1.40
C ALA A 205 -0.66 29.46 -1.89
N THR A 206 -1.26 30.52 -2.44
CA THR A 206 -2.62 30.48 -3.00
C THR A 206 -2.64 30.21 -4.51
N LYS A 207 -1.47 30.32 -5.16
CA LYS A 207 -1.24 30.08 -6.59
C LYS A 207 0.09 29.38 -6.78
N CYS A 208 0.20 28.58 -7.84
CA CYS A 208 1.41 27.89 -8.20
C CYS A 208 2.50 28.88 -8.62
N LYS A 209 3.69 28.77 -8.04
CA LYS A 209 4.85 29.61 -8.38
C LYS A 209 5.34 29.42 -9.83
N LEU A 210 5.12 28.24 -10.41
CA LEU A 210 5.59 27.92 -11.77
C LEU A 210 4.61 28.35 -12.88
N CYS A 211 3.31 28.04 -12.74
CA CYS A 211 2.34 28.32 -13.81
C CYS A 211 1.29 29.38 -13.44
N GLY A 212 1.32 29.94 -12.23
CA GLY A 212 0.35 30.95 -11.77
C GLY A 212 -1.08 30.42 -11.55
N THR A 213 -1.32 29.12 -11.75
CA THR A 213 -2.64 28.52 -11.57
C THR A 213 -3.05 28.55 -10.11
N SER A 214 -4.33 28.84 -9.86
CA SER A 214 -4.90 28.89 -8.52
C SER A 214 -4.94 27.52 -7.86
N ARG A 215 -4.57 27.46 -6.57
CA ARG A 215 -4.73 26.27 -5.70
C ARG A 215 -6.19 25.86 -5.53
N TRP A 216 -7.08 26.86 -5.51
CA TRP A 216 -8.50 26.67 -5.24
C TRP A 216 -9.31 26.31 -6.49
N LYS A 217 -10.32 25.44 -6.31
CA LYS A 217 -11.31 25.07 -7.31
C LYS A 217 -12.16 26.28 -7.66
N LYS A 218 -12.33 26.53 -8.96
CA LYS A 218 -13.10 27.66 -9.49
C LYS A 218 -14.37 27.16 -10.18
N LYS A 219 -15.51 27.85 -9.99
CA LYS A 219 -16.70 27.66 -10.85
C LYS A 219 -17.03 28.93 -11.64
N MET A 220 -17.68 28.72 -12.78
CA MET A 220 -18.33 29.79 -13.54
C MET A 220 -19.62 30.19 -12.83
N ARG A 221 -19.85 31.50 -12.65
CA ARG A 221 -21.14 32.02 -12.18
C ARG A 221 -22.15 31.87 -13.33
N LYS A 222 -23.23 31.10 -13.12
CA LYS A 222 -24.32 31.03 -14.11
C LYS A 222 -24.96 32.43 -14.23
N GLY A 223 -24.97 33.00 -15.43
CA GLY A 223 -25.68 34.25 -15.75
C GLY A 223 -24.88 35.56 -15.73
N SER A 224 -23.55 35.57 -15.60
CA SER A 224 -22.77 36.83 -15.70
C SER A 224 -22.13 37.03 -17.08
N VAL A 225 -22.25 38.25 -17.63
CA VAL A 225 -21.65 38.67 -18.91
C VAL A 225 -20.12 38.67 -18.84
N THR A 226 -19.55 38.92 -17.67
CA THR A 226 -18.12 38.79 -17.37
C THR A 226 -17.79 37.40 -16.83
N LYS A 227 -16.75 36.74 -17.37
CA LYS A 227 -16.24 35.42 -16.93
C LYS A 227 -15.52 35.49 -15.57
N LEU A 228 -16.21 35.90 -14.51
CA LEU A 228 -15.68 35.90 -13.14
C LEU A 228 -15.67 34.47 -12.58
N LYS A 229 -14.46 33.91 -12.47
CA LYS A 229 -14.22 32.60 -11.84
C LYS A 229 -14.18 32.77 -10.31
N ILE A 230 -15.23 32.33 -9.62
CA ILE A 230 -15.32 32.44 -8.15
C ILE A 230 -14.80 31.14 -7.52
N PRO A 231 -14.00 31.20 -6.43
CA PRO A 231 -13.63 30.03 -5.66
C PRO A 231 -14.87 29.29 -5.17
N VAL A 232 -14.90 27.97 -5.31
CA VAL A 232 -15.96 27.15 -4.73
C VAL A 232 -15.64 26.98 -3.26
N SER A 233 -16.58 27.33 -2.38
CA SER A 233 -16.45 27.11 -0.94
C SER A 233 -17.42 26.04 -0.44
N LYS A 234 -17.02 25.33 0.61
CA LYS A 234 -17.87 24.43 1.40
C LYS A 234 -17.63 24.76 2.87
N ASN A 235 -18.69 25.00 3.64
CA ASN A 235 -18.59 25.39 5.06
C ASN A 235 -17.66 26.60 5.29
N GLY A 236 -17.71 27.60 4.41
CA GLY A 236 -16.88 28.81 4.52
C GLY A 236 -15.43 28.68 4.02
N LYS A 237 -14.90 27.46 3.85
CA LYS A 237 -13.51 27.23 3.39
C LYS A 237 -13.45 27.03 1.87
N PRO A 238 -12.44 27.60 1.16
CA PRO A 238 -12.25 27.36 -0.26
C PRO A 238 -11.87 25.90 -0.52
N LEU A 239 -12.45 25.30 -1.56
CA LEU A 239 -12.17 23.93 -1.94
C LEU A 239 -10.90 23.84 -2.79
N LEU A 240 -10.13 22.79 -2.55
CA LEU A 240 -8.92 22.48 -3.29
C LEU A 240 -9.24 22.00 -4.70
N ALA A 241 -8.41 22.39 -5.66
CA ALA A 241 -8.55 21.98 -7.04
C ALA A 241 -8.01 20.57 -7.29
N LYS A 242 -6.89 20.19 -6.64
CA LYS A 242 -6.26 18.87 -6.73
C LYS A 242 -5.61 18.51 -5.38
N THR A 243 -5.73 17.25 -4.96
CA THR A 243 -5.22 16.77 -3.66
C THR A 243 -4.64 15.37 -3.81
N LEU A 244 -3.35 15.21 -3.52
CA LEU A 244 -2.68 13.94 -3.35
C LEU A 244 -3.11 13.30 -2.02
N CYS A 245 -3.48 12.03 -2.04
CA CYS A 245 -3.61 11.25 -0.80
C CYS A 245 -2.33 10.44 -0.61
N TYR A 246 -1.51 10.82 0.37
CA TYR A 246 -0.25 10.16 0.69
C TYR A 246 -0.42 9.29 1.95
N PHE A 247 0.05 8.05 1.89
CA PHE A 247 0.04 7.11 3.00
C PHE A 247 1.47 6.95 3.52
N PRO A 248 1.76 7.38 4.77
CA PRO A 248 3.09 7.25 5.35
C PRO A 248 3.60 5.80 5.30
N LEU A 249 4.82 5.63 4.79
CA LEU A 249 5.48 4.36 4.57
C LEU A 249 6.12 3.83 5.84
N ILE A 250 6.88 4.65 6.57
CA ILE A 250 7.62 4.27 7.78
C ILE A 250 6.78 3.42 8.75
N PRO A 251 5.62 3.90 9.25
CA PRO A 251 4.83 3.13 10.22
C PRO A 251 4.26 1.83 9.65
N ARG A 252 4.18 1.69 8.32
CA ARG A 252 3.71 0.47 7.67
C ARG A 252 4.82 -0.58 7.55
N LEU A 253 6.06 -0.16 7.29
CA LEU A 253 7.21 -1.06 7.32
C LEU A 253 7.48 -1.57 8.73
N GLN A 254 7.45 -0.69 9.74
CA GLN A 254 7.58 -1.09 11.15
C GLN A 254 6.57 -2.18 11.55
N ARG A 255 5.32 -2.08 11.07
CA ARG A 255 4.29 -3.11 11.33
C ARG A 255 4.59 -4.48 10.72
N LEU A 256 5.34 -4.56 9.63
CA LEU A 256 5.73 -5.86 9.07
C LEU A 256 6.64 -6.63 10.03
N PHE A 257 7.42 -5.92 10.85
CA PHE A 257 8.31 -6.51 11.84
C PHE A 257 7.66 -6.73 13.21
N MET A 258 6.48 -6.15 13.47
CA MET A 258 5.73 -6.34 14.72
C MET A 258 5.07 -7.74 14.86
N CYS A 259 5.00 -8.51 13.77
CA CYS A 259 4.47 -9.87 13.77
C CYS A 259 5.62 -10.85 13.53
N SER A 260 5.84 -11.80 14.44
CA SER A 260 6.99 -12.73 14.34
C SER A 260 6.98 -13.54 13.04
N LYS A 261 5.80 -14.00 12.61
CA LYS A 261 5.64 -14.70 11.33
C LYS A 261 6.00 -13.82 10.13
N THR A 262 5.45 -12.59 10.09
CA THR A 262 5.72 -11.66 8.98
C THR A 262 7.17 -11.20 8.98
N SER A 263 7.75 -10.96 10.15
CA SER A 263 9.17 -10.64 10.30
C SER A 263 10.05 -11.77 9.78
N SER A 264 9.75 -13.03 10.16
CA SER A 264 10.45 -14.21 9.62
C SER A 264 10.39 -14.26 8.09
N ASP A 265 9.21 -14.01 7.49
CA ASP A 265 9.07 -13.92 6.04
C ASP A 265 9.87 -12.75 5.42
N MET A 266 10.07 -11.63 6.13
CA MET A 266 10.89 -10.50 5.67
C MET A 266 12.40 -10.81 5.66
N LEU A 267 12.86 -11.76 6.48
CA LEU A 267 14.25 -12.22 6.49
C LEU A 267 14.55 -13.25 5.40
N TRP A 268 13.51 -13.83 4.78
CA TRP A 268 13.61 -14.91 3.80
C TRP A 268 14.61 -14.63 2.69
N HIS A 269 14.61 -13.41 2.16
CA HIS A 269 15.47 -13.03 1.04
C HIS A 269 16.96 -13.27 1.32
N LYS A 270 17.40 -13.23 2.58
CA LYS A 270 18.80 -13.48 2.94
C LYS A 270 19.04 -14.89 3.47
N GLU A 271 18.06 -15.47 4.16
CA GLU A 271 18.19 -16.77 4.81
C GLU A 271 18.02 -17.95 3.85
N ALA A 272 17.16 -17.83 2.84
CA ALA A 272 16.90 -18.94 1.94
C ALA A 272 18.03 -19.10 0.91
N ALA A 273 18.63 -20.30 0.86
CA ALA A 273 19.67 -20.63 -0.12
C ALA A 273 19.14 -20.62 -1.57
N ASN A 274 20.02 -20.26 -2.51
CA ASN A 274 19.77 -20.42 -3.94
C ASN A 274 21.05 -20.89 -4.65
N ASN A 275 21.33 -22.19 -4.57
CA ASN A 275 22.62 -22.76 -4.99
C ASN A 275 22.65 -23.22 -6.45
N ASP A 276 21.51 -23.21 -7.14
CA ASP A 276 21.37 -23.75 -8.50
C ASP A 276 21.47 -22.69 -9.61
N GLY A 277 21.57 -21.41 -9.22
CA GLY A 277 21.78 -20.30 -10.15
C GLY A 277 20.55 -19.87 -10.94
N TYR A 278 19.37 -20.44 -10.69
CA TYR A 278 18.13 -20.01 -11.35
C TYR A 278 17.58 -18.73 -10.70
N LEU A 279 17.07 -17.83 -11.55
CA LEU A 279 16.36 -16.63 -11.11
C LEU A 279 14.93 -17.01 -10.71
N ARG A 280 14.60 -16.92 -9.42
CA ARG A 280 13.26 -17.20 -8.87
C ARG A 280 12.64 -15.99 -8.20
N HIS A 281 13.47 -15.02 -7.83
CA HIS A 281 13.09 -13.84 -7.07
C HIS A 281 14.03 -12.68 -7.44
N PRO A 282 13.59 -11.39 -7.35
CA PRO A 282 14.45 -10.22 -7.61
C PRO A 282 15.83 -10.27 -6.95
N ARG A 283 15.93 -10.87 -5.76
CA ARG A 283 17.20 -11.10 -5.04
C ARG A 283 18.26 -11.89 -5.82
N ASP A 284 17.83 -12.72 -6.76
CA ASP A 284 18.73 -13.57 -7.53
C ASP A 284 19.38 -12.80 -8.70
N ALA A 285 18.80 -11.64 -9.06
CA ALA A 285 19.22 -10.82 -10.19
C ALA A 285 20.56 -10.12 -9.94
N GLU A 286 21.27 -9.82 -11.02
CA GLU A 286 22.57 -9.13 -10.97
C GLU A 286 22.47 -7.74 -10.35
N ALA A 287 21.42 -6.97 -10.67
CA ALA A 287 21.18 -5.65 -10.09
C ALA A 287 21.11 -5.65 -8.55
N TRP A 288 20.54 -6.70 -7.95
CA TRP A 288 20.49 -6.85 -6.49
C TRP A 288 21.89 -7.14 -5.93
N LYS A 289 22.63 -8.04 -6.58
CA LYS A 289 23.99 -8.41 -6.16
C LYS A 289 24.96 -7.23 -6.27
N ASP A 290 24.85 -6.43 -7.34
CA ASP A 290 25.64 -5.22 -7.55
C ASP A 290 25.34 -4.17 -6.48
N PHE A 291 24.05 -3.99 -6.13
CA PHE A 291 23.65 -3.12 -5.03
C PHE A 291 24.23 -3.60 -3.69
N ASP A 292 24.15 -4.90 -3.42
CA ASP A 292 24.66 -5.49 -2.18
C ASP A 292 26.18 -5.35 -2.04
N ALA A 293 26.90 -5.45 -3.16
CA ALA A 293 28.35 -5.22 -3.22
C ALA A 293 28.70 -3.75 -3.01
N LYS A 294 27.88 -2.83 -3.51
CA LYS A 294 28.09 -1.38 -3.38
C LYS A 294 27.75 -0.84 -1.99
N TYR A 295 26.75 -1.42 -1.33
CA TYR A 295 26.28 -0.98 -0.01
C TYR A 295 26.31 -2.12 1.04
N PRO A 296 27.51 -2.58 1.48
CA PRO A 296 27.63 -3.67 2.45
C PRO A 296 26.95 -3.39 3.79
N PHE A 297 26.95 -2.13 4.25
CA PHE A 297 26.30 -1.75 5.50
C PHE A 297 24.78 -2.01 5.46
N PHE A 298 24.18 -1.88 4.27
CA PHE A 298 22.76 -2.16 4.02
C PHE A 298 22.54 -3.67 3.83
N SER A 299 23.33 -4.30 2.97
CA SER A 299 23.12 -5.71 2.63
C SER A 299 23.45 -6.68 3.76
N ASN A 300 24.27 -6.26 4.75
CA ASN A 300 24.65 -7.07 5.89
C ASN A 300 23.50 -7.34 6.88
N ASP A 301 22.56 -6.42 7.05
CA ASP A 301 21.37 -6.70 7.87
C ASP A 301 20.26 -7.32 7.02
N ALA A 302 19.78 -8.51 7.42
CA ALA A 302 18.65 -9.17 6.77
C ALA A 302 17.33 -8.40 6.97
N ARG A 303 17.28 -7.47 7.92
CA ARG A 303 16.09 -6.65 8.20
C ARG A 303 15.98 -5.44 7.27
N SER A 304 17.05 -5.06 6.57
CA SER A 304 17.01 -3.96 5.61
C SER A 304 16.01 -4.23 4.48
N VAL A 305 15.07 -3.31 4.29
CA VAL A 305 13.92 -3.49 3.41
C VAL A 305 14.22 -3.02 1.99
N ARG A 306 13.94 -3.86 1.00
CA ARG A 306 13.99 -3.54 -0.42
C ARG A 306 12.60 -3.48 -1.01
N LEU A 307 12.30 -2.36 -1.66
CA LEU A 307 11.00 -2.07 -2.23
C LEU A 307 11.08 -1.99 -3.74
N ALA A 308 10.12 -2.64 -4.40
CA ALA A 308 9.74 -2.31 -5.76
C ALA A 308 8.72 -1.18 -5.75
N LEU A 309 8.81 -0.27 -6.72
CA LEU A 309 7.80 0.74 -6.96
C LEU A 309 7.06 0.45 -8.27
N ALA A 310 5.74 0.36 -8.20
CA ALA A 310 4.88 0.19 -9.35
C ALA A 310 3.80 1.28 -9.39
N SER A 311 3.44 1.72 -10.60
CA SER A 311 2.30 2.60 -10.82
C SER A 311 1.64 2.31 -12.16
N ASP A 312 0.31 2.43 -12.19
CA ASP A 312 -0.48 2.37 -13.41
C ASP A 312 -1.72 3.26 -13.27
N GLY A 313 -2.23 3.79 -14.37
CA GLY A 313 -3.44 4.60 -14.37
C GLY A 313 -4.69 3.74 -14.46
N PHE A 314 -5.61 3.84 -13.49
CA PHE A 314 -6.89 3.13 -13.55
C PHE A 314 -8.10 4.07 -13.43
N ASN A 315 -9.24 3.64 -13.96
CA ASN A 315 -10.51 4.34 -13.78
C ASN A 315 -11.31 3.70 -12.63
N PRO A 316 -11.54 4.40 -11.51
CA PRO A 316 -12.24 3.84 -10.36
C PRO A 316 -13.75 3.67 -10.56
N PHE A 317 -14.32 4.34 -11.57
CA PHE A 317 -15.75 4.26 -11.84
C PHE A 317 -15.96 3.18 -12.90
N ARG A 318 -16.71 2.11 -12.57
CA ARG A 318 -17.04 0.99 -13.47
C ARG A 318 -17.76 1.40 -14.78
N ASN A 319 -18.06 2.67 -14.96
CA ASN A 319 -18.47 3.21 -16.24
C ASN A 319 -17.19 3.54 -17.01
N MET A 320 -16.94 2.88 -18.15
CA MET A 320 -15.81 3.08 -19.07
C MET A 320 -15.67 4.55 -19.58
N SER A 321 -15.52 5.48 -18.65
CA SER A 321 -15.67 6.92 -18.80
C SER A 321 -14.29 7.52 -18.62
N THR A 322 -13.63 7.91 -19.71
CA THR A 322 -12.25 8.43 -19.74
C THR A 322 -12.06 9.79 -19.04
N THR A 323 -13.09 10.32 -18.38
CA THR A 323 -13.07 11.62 -17.69
C THR A 323 -12.35 11.61 -16.35
N TYR A 324 -12.02 10.44 -15.79
CA TYR A 324 -11.34 10.36 -14.50
C TYR A 324 -10.38 9.17 -14.46
N SER A 325 -9.10 9.44 -14.21
CA SER A 325 -8.10 8.43 -13.86
C SER A 325 -7.59 8.67 -12.44
N ILE A 326 -7.18 7.59 -11.79
CA ILE A 326 -6.45 7.59 -10.54
C ILE A 326 -5.16 6.84 -10.80
N TRP A 327 -4.07 7.35 -10.25
CA TRP A 327 -2.75 6.71 -10.28
C TRP A 327 -2.37 6.31 -8.85
N PRO A 328 -2.59 5.04 -8.46
CA PRO A 328 -2.03 4.48 -7.25
C PRO A 328 -0.53 4.27 -7.46
N MET A 329 0.26 4.62 -6.46
CA MET A 329 1.64 4.15 -6.34
C MET A 329 1.64 2.99 -5.35
N ILE A 330 2.11 1.83 -5.79
CA ILE A 330 2.18 0.62 -5.00
C ILE A 330 3.65 0.31 -4.74
N LEU A 331 3.97 0.05 -3.49
CA LEU A 331 5.25 -0.46 -3.05
C LEU A 331 5.13 -1.95 -2.74
N ILE A 332 6.13 -2.72 -3.15
CA ILE A 332 6.16 -4.17 -2.96
C ILE A 332 7.43 -4.53 -2.18
N PRO A 333 7.32 -5.11 -0.97
CA PRO A 333 8.48 -5.57 -0.21
C PRO A 333 9.05 -6.85 -0.83
N TYR A 334 10.17 -6.70 -1.54
CA TYR A 334 10.93 -7.81 -2.11
C TYR A 334 11.73 -8.60 -1.06
N ASN A 335 11.59 -8.26 0.22
CA ASN A 335 12.08 -9.09 1.32
C ASN A 335 11.30 -10.40 1.45
N LEU A 336 10.01 -10.37 1.10
CA LEU A 336 9.10 -11.48 1.24
C LEU A 336 9.40 -12.62 0.25
N PRO A 337 9.04 -13.87 0.59
CA PRO A 337 9.22 -14.99 -0.31
C PRO A 337 8.36 -14.90 -1.58
N PRO A 338 8.70 -15.64 -2.67
CA PRO A 338 8.03 -15.56 -3.97
C PRO A 338 6.53 -15.84 -3.91
N TRP A 339 6.08 -16.70 -2.98
CA TRP A 339 4.66 -17.04 -2.78
C TRP A 339 3.88 -15.99 -1.98
N LEU A 340 4.55 -14.97 -1.43
CA LEU A 340 3.93 -13.84 -0.73
C LEU A 340 4.14 -12.52 -1.46
N CYS A 341 5.35 -12.22 -1.95
CA CYS A 341 5.72 -10.88 -2.42
C CYS A 341 4.79 -10.32 -3.52
N MET A 342 4.28 -11.17 -4.42
CA MET A 342 3.36 -10.77 -5.49
C MET A 342 1.87 -10.93 -5.15
N LYS A 343 1.52 -11.30 -3.91
CA LYS A 343 0.13 -11.34 -3.48
C LYS A 343 -0.37 -9.94 -3.17
N GLN A 344 -1.65 -9.68 -3.47
CA GLN A 344 -2.29 -8.39 -3.20
C GLN A 344 -2.17 -7.94 -1.73
N ILE A 345 -2.12 -8.89 -0.80
CA ILE A 345 -1.95 -8.65 0.64
C ILE A 345 -0.54 -8.16 1.03
N SER A 346 0.42 -8.19 0.12
CA SER A 346 1.78 -7.69 0.36
C SER A 346 2.00 -6.30 -0.25
N PHE A 347 1.04 -5.81 -1.01
CA PHE A 347 1.13 -4.52 -1.68
C PHE A 347 0.84 -3.38 -0.71
N ILE A 348 1.75 -2.42 -0.66
CA ILE A 348 1.65 -1.23 0.17
C ILE A 348 1.24 -0.05 -0.72
N LEU A 349 0.00 0.42 -0.57
CA LEU A 349 -0.47 1.59 -1.31
C LEU A 349 0.16 2.87 -0.75
N SER A 350 1.20 3.41 -1.39
CA SER A 350 1.94 4.59 -0.91
C SER A 350 1.19 5.89 -1.15
N MET A 351 0.53 6.06 -2.31
CA MET A 351 -0.24 7.26 -2.59
C MET A 351 -1.27 7.06 -3.69
N ILE A 352 -2.23 7.98 -3.76
CA ILE A 352 -3.27 8.07 -4.78
C ILE A 352 -3.21 9.47 -5.38
N ILE A 353 -2.82 9.56 -6.64
CA ILE A 353 -2.80 10.81 -7.41
C ILE A 353 -4.12 10.90 -8.21
N PRO A 354 -4.99 11.90 -7.95
CA PRO A 354 -6.20 12.09 -8.75
C PRO A 354 -5.85 12.75 -10.08
N GLY A 355 -6.54 12.44 -11.18
CA GLY A 355 -6.37 13.24 -12.40
C GLY A 355 -7.20 12.78 -13.59
N PRO A 356 -7.87 13.66 -14.34
CA PRO A 356 -8.58 13.27 -15.57
C PRO A 356 -7.62 12.90 -16.72
N LYS A 357 -6.33 13.19 -16.60
CA LYS A 357 -5.27 12.91 -17.58
C LYS A 357 -4.02 12.43 -16.85
N ILE A 358 -3.18 11.67 -17.54
CA ILE A 358 -1.84 11.27 -17.10
C ILE A 358 -1.09 12.55 -16.68
N SER A 359 -0.60 12.58 -15.44
CA SER A 359 0.49 13.46 -15.05
C SER A 359 1.71 12.98 -15.83
N GLY A 360 1.96 13.54 -17.03
CA GLY A 360 2.92 13.03 -18.01
C GLY A 360 4.33 12.84 -17.43
N ASN A 361 5.23 13.80 -17.63
CA ASN A 361 6.59 13.74 -17.07
C ASN A 361 6.67 14.21 -15.60
N ASP A 362 5.55 14.62 -15.01
CA ASP A 362 5.51 15.30 -13.70
C ASP A 362 5.26 14.35 -12.52
N ILE A 363 5.36 13.02 -12.72
CA ILE A 363 5.22 12.03 -11.64
C ILE A 363 6.21 12.30 -10.50
N ASN A 364 7.39 12.84 -10.82
CA ASN A 364 8.44 13.18 -9.87
C ASN A 364 7.96 14.15 -8.77
N VAL A 365 7.07 15.09 -9.13
CA VAL A 365 6.47 16.04 -8.18
C VAL A 365 5.66 15.30 -7.10
N TYR A 366 4.96 14.23 -7.49
CA TYR A 366 4.18 13.42 -6.56
C TYR A 366 5.03 12.47 -5.73
N LEU A 367 6.21 12.07 -6.21
CA LEU A 367 7.12 11.19 -5.50
C LEU A 367 7.87 11.89 -4.35
N GLU A 368 7.91 13.22 -4.31
CA GLU A 368 8.63 13.99 -3.28
C GLU A 368 8.37 13.48 -1.84
N PRO A 369 7.11 13.30 -1.37
CA PRO A 369 6.87 12.86 0.00
C PRO A 369 7.37 11.43 0.26
N LEU A 370 7.33 10.56 -0.76
CA LEU A 370 7.86 9.20 -0.64
C LEU A 370 9.40 9.22 -0.59
N VAL A 371 10.04 10.04 -1.43
CA VAL A 371 11.49 10.20 -1.42
C VAL A 371 11.97 10.76 -0.08
N ASP A 372 11.24 11.70 0.52
CA ASP A 372 11.55 12.24 1.86
C ASP A 372 11.56 11.15 2.95
N GLU A 373 10.57 10.23 2.92
CA GLU A 373 10.53 9.11 3.87
C GLU A 373 11.57 8.02 3.54
N LEU A 374 11.84 7.75 2.26
CA LEU A 374 12.90 6.82 1.86
C LEU A 374 14.30 7.30 2.29
N LYS A 375 14.56 8.61 2.25
CA LYS A 375 15.81 9.19 2.79
C LYS A 375 15.91 9.02 4.30
N GLN A 376 14.83 9.27 5.04
CA GLN A 376 14.79 9.03 6.48
C GLN A 376 15.05 7.55 6.81
N LEU A 377 14.42 6.63 6.07
CA LEU A 377 14.69 5.21 6.20
C LEU A 377 16.15 4.89 5.87
N TRP A 378 16.72 5.49 4.82
CA TRP A 378 18.12 5.28 4.48
C TRP A 378 19.09 5.71 5.60
N ASP A 379 18.76 6.76 6.35
CA ASP A 379 19.54 7.22 7.50
C ASP A 379 19.34 6.35 8.75
N GLY A 380 18.30 5.51 8.78
CA GLY A 380 17.96 4.60 9.87
C GLY A 380 16.76 5.07 10.68
N VAL A 381 15.77 4.19 10.83
CA VAL A 381 14.62 4.41 11.73
C VAL A 381 14.51 3.27 12.74
N GLU A 382 14.50 3.60 14.03
CA GLU A 382 14.34 2.62 15.09
C GLU A 382 13.06 1.78 14.92
N THR A 383 13.23 0.46 14.88
CA THR A 383 12.16 -0.49 14.60
C THR A 383 12.33 -1.72 15.48
N TYR A 384 11.23 -2.23 16.02
CA TYR A 384 11.19 -3.47 16.80
C TYR A 384 10.95 -4.69 15.89
N ASP A 385 11.74 -5.74 16.06
CA ASP A 385 11.59 -7.03 15.39
C ASP A 385 11.02 -8.07 16.36
N ALA A 386 9.76 -8.45 16.16
CA ALA A 386 9.08 -9.44 17.00
C ALA A 386 9.57 -10.88 16.82
N ASN A 387 10.32 -11.19 15.76
CA ASN A 387 10.93 -12.51 15.56
C ASN A 387 12.25 -12.64 16.34
N LYS A 388 13.01 -11.55 16.45
CA LYS A 388 14.29 -11.51 17.19
C LYS A 388 14.19 -10.93 18.60
N GLU A 389 13.04 -10.33 18.93
CA GLU A 389 12.76 -9.63 20.19
C GLU A 389 13.77 -8.50 20.49
N ASP A 390 14.22 -7.81 19.45
CA ASP A 390 15.21 -6.73 19.53
C ASP A 390 14.81 -5.47 18.75
N HIS A 391 15.52 -4.37 19.02
CA HIS A 391 15.39 -3.12 18.25
C HIS A 391 16.57 -3.00 17.28
N TYR A 392 16.30 -2.46 16.09
CA TYR A 392 17.30 -2.19 15.07
C TYR A 392 16.99 -0.90 14.31
N GLN A 393 17.95 -0.44 13.51
CA GLN A 393 17.73 0.68 12.59
C GLN A 393 17.26 0.13 11.25
N ASP A 394 15.98 0.33 10.93
CA ASP A 394 15.43 -0.05 9.63
C ASP A 394 16.03 0.85 8.56
N VAL A 395 16.55 0.21 7.52
CA VAL A 395 17.15 0.86 6.37
C VAL A 395 16.43 0.39 5.12
N CYS A 396 15.92 1.33 4.32
CA CYS A 396 15.14 1.00 3.13
C CYS A 396 15.83 1.43 1.83
N GLY A 397 15.92 0.51 0.87
CA GLY A 397 16.34 0.76 -0.51
C GLY A 397 15.16 0.58 -1.47
N ALA A 398 14.99 1.48 -2.43
CA ALA A 398 13.98 1.35 -3.47
C ALA A 398 14.66 1.09 -4.83
N ASN A 399 14.26 0.00 -5.49
CA ASN A 399 14.56 -0.22 -6.90
C ASN A 399 13.31 0.14 -7.72
N VAL A 400 13.49 1.01 -8.70
CA VAL A 400 12.44 1.33 -9.67
C VAL A 400 12.68 0.46 -10.89
N ASP A 401 12.00 -0.68 -10.93
CA ASP A 401 11.95 -1.52 -12.12
C ASP A 401 10.91 -0.89 -13.07
N TYR A 402 11.39 -0.27 -14.15
CA TYR A 402 10.56 0.27 -15.24
C TYR A 402 10.27 -0.77 -16.31
#